data_AF-A0AAX1J6K0-F1
#
_entry.id   AF-A0AAX1J6K0-F1
#
_cell.length_a   1.000
_cell.length_b   1.000
_cell.length_c   1.000
_cell.angle_alpha   90.00
_cell.angle_beta   90.00
_cell.angle_gamma   90.00
#
_symmetry.space_group_name_H-M   'P 1'
#
loop_
_entity.id
_entity.type
_entity.pdbx_description
1 polymer ?
#
loop_
_entity_poly.entity_id
_entity_poly.type
_entity_poly.pdbx_seq_one_letter_code
_entity_poly.pdbx_strand_id
1 'polypeptide(L)'
;MTTAASDQTTAAHPRSRSMESWRARLGVLASRGETDGPRVAEARAALAWHRHRAYLTRDMGISEAQADELLELIRQPETEAADAAEVVTPA
;
A
#
# COMPACT_ATOMS: atom_id res chain seq x y z
N MET A 1 5.08 4.49 -32.90
CA MET A 1 4.68 4.97 -31.56
C MET A 1 4.20 3.77 -30.77
N THR A 2 4.97 3.29 -29.79
CA THR A 2 4.57 2.20 -28.91
C THR A 2 4.16 2.81 -27.58
N THR A 3 2.87 2.82 -27.28
CA THR A 3 2.33 3.20 -25.98
C THR A 3 2.72 2.12 -24.97
N ALA A 4 3.53 2.49 -23.97
CA ALA A 4 3.77 1.64 -22.81
C ALA A 4 2.44 1.52 -22.06
N ALA A 5 1.81 0.35 -22.16
CA ALA A 5 0.71 0.00 -21.27
C ALA A 5 1.30 -0.01 -19.85
N SER A 6 0.90 0.96 -19.02
CA SER A 6 1.17 0.93 -17.59
C SER A 6 0.57 -0.37 -17.07
N ASP A 7 1.41 -1.37 -16.84
CA ASP A 7 1.09 -2.63 -16.21
C ASP A 7 0.72 -2.33 -14.76
N GLN A 8 -0.47 -1.77 -14.57
CA GLN A 8 -1.14 -1.65 -13.29
C GLN A 8 -1.58 -3.06 -12.90
N THR A 9 -0.60 -3.95 -12.70
CA THR A 9 -0.78 -5.14 -11.86
C THR A 9 -1.36 -4.61 -10.56
N THR A 10 -2.66 -4.84 -10.36
CA THR A 10 -3.41 -4.34 -9.21
C THR A 10 -2.65 -4.72 -7.95
N ALA A 11 -2.02 -3.73 -7.30
CA ALA A 11 -1.23 -3.96 -6.11
C ALA A 11 -2.10 -4.69 -5.08
N ALA A 12 -1.67 -5.87 -4.65
CA ALA A 12 -2.52 -6.71 -3.84
C ALA A 12 -2.79 -6.01 -2.50
N HIS A 13 -4.05 -6.02 -2.10
CA HIS A 13 -4.47 -5.42 -0.85
C HIS A 13 -3.64 -6.00 0.32
N PRO A 14 -3.08 -5.17 1.24
CA PRO A 14 -2.21 -5.67 2.30
C PRO A 14 -2.91 -6.68 3.23
N ARG A 15 -4.23 -6.52 3.46
CA ARG A 15 -5.09 -7.53 4.13
C ARG A 15 -5.27 -8.87 3.42
N SER A 16 -5.06 -8.94 2.11
CA SER A 16 -5.32 -10.18 1.35
C SER A 16 -4.43 -11.35 1.76
N ARG A 17 -3.35 -11.08 2.51
CA ARG A 17 -2.40 -12.08 3.01
C ARG A 17 -1.98 -11.74 4.44
N SER A 18 -1.62 -12.77 5.19
CA SER A 18 -1.03 -12.60 6.53
C SER A 18 0.32 -11.90 6.46
N MET A 19 0.73 -11.28 7.58
CA MET A 19 2.05 -10.64 7.70
C MET A 19 3.20 -11.61 7.37
N GLU A 20 3.08 -12.87 7.80
CA GLU A 20 4.06 -13.93 7.54
C GLU A 20 4.17 -14.25 6.05
N SER A 21 3.03 -14.33 5.35
CA SER A 21 3.00 -14.53 3.90
C SER A 21 3.69 -13.38 3.15
N TRP A 22 3.50 -12.14 3.59
CA TRP A 22 4.20 -10.98 3.02
C TRP A 22 5.72 -11.01 3.29
N ARG A 23 6.15 -11.42 4.49
CA ARG A 23 7.57 -11.62 4.79
C ARG A 23 8.18 -12.72 3.93
N ALA A 24 7.49 -13.85 3.77
CA ALA A 24 7.93 -14.94 2.91
C ALA A 24 8.07 -14.48 1.45
N ARG A 25 7.10 -13.71 0.93
CA ARG A 25 7.18 -13.12 -0.41
C ARG A 25 8.40 -12.23 -0.55
N LEU A 26 8.68 -11.36 0.41
CA LEU A 26 9.87 -10.50 0.38
C LEU A 26 11.17 -11.33 0.38
N GLY A 27 11.23 -12.41 1.17
CA GLY A 27 12.37 -13.33 1.17
C GLY A 27 12.57 -14.05 -0.17
N VAL A 28 11.49 -14.44 -0.83
CA VAL A 28 11.54 -15.04 -2.18
C VAL A 28 12.05 -14.05 -3.22
N LEU A 29 11.61 -12.79 -3.17
CA LEU A 29 12.11 -11.73 -4.07
C LEU A 29 13.61 -11.51 -3.87
N ALA A 30 14.05 -11.39 -2.61
CA ALA A 30 15.46 -11.24 -2.28
C ALA A 30 16.31 -12.44 -2.76
N SER A 31 15.80 -13.67 -2.61
CA SER A 31 16.49 -14.88 -3.08
C SER A 31 16.66 -14.93 -4.60
N ARG A 32 15.82 -14.20 -5.35
CA ARG A 32 15.90 -14.06 -6.81
C ARG A 32 16.78 -12.88 -7.24
N GLY A 33 17.43 -12.19 -6.30
CA GLY A 33 18.20 -10.98 -6.55
C GLY A 33 17.36 -9.70 -6.70
N GLU A 34 16.04 -9.80 -6.56
CA GLU A 34 15.14 -8.64 -6.60
C GLU A 34 15.14 -7.95 -5.23
N THR A 35 15.97 -6.91 -5.11
CA THR A 35 16.17 -6.14 -3.86
C THR A 35 15.47 -4.78 -3.87
N ASP A 36 15.06 -4.33 -5.05
CA ASP A 36 14.31 -3.11 -5.30
C ASP A 36 13.36 -3.31 -6.49
N GLY A 37 12.38 -2.41 -6.63
CA GLY A 37 11.38 -2.45 -7.69
C GLY A 37 9.95 -2.61 -7.19
N PRO A 38 8.97 -2.65 -8.10
CA PRO A 38 7.56 -2.49 -7.76
C PRO A 38 7.03 -3.61 -6.83
N ARG A 39 7.49 -4.85 -7.00
CA ARG A 39 7.03 -5.99 -6.18
C ARG A 39 7.64 -5.96 -4.78
N VAL A 40 8.88 -5.49 -4.67
CA VAL A 40 9.55 -5.26 -3.38
C VAL A 40 8.89 -4.11 -2.65
N ALA A 41 8.59 -3.01 -3.34
CA ALA A 41 7.85 -1.88 -2.80
C ALA A 41 6.45 -2.28 -2.31
N GLU A 42 5.70 -3.06 -3.10
CA GLU A 42 4.41 -3.64 -2.72
C GLU A 42 4.51 -4.45 -1.41
N ALA A 43 5.47 -5.39 -1.34
CA ALA A 43 5.65 -6.22 -0.16
C ALA A 43 6.07 -5.40 1.08
N ARG A 44 6.93 -4.39 0.91
CA ARG A 44 7.34 -3.48 2.00
C ARG A 44 6.18 -2.61 2.47
N ALA A 45 5.38 -2.06 1.56
CA ALA A 45 4.19 -1.27 1.89
C ALA A 45 3.17 -2.11 2.66
N ALA A 46 2.93 -3.36 2.23
CA ALA A 46 2.05 -4.27 2.95
C ALA A 46 2.55 -4.61 4.36
N LEU A 47 3.86 -4.81 4.53
CA LEU A 47 4.44 -5.04 5.85
C LEU A 47 4.34 -3.80 6.75
N ALA A 48 4.51 -2.59 6.21
CA ALA A 48 4.31 -1.34 6.95
C ALA A 48 2.85 -1.20 7.43
N TRP A 49 1.89 -1.50 6.56
CA TRP A 49 0.47 -1.54 6.92
C TRP A 49 0.19 -2.49 8.10
N HIS A 50 0.75 -3.71 8.08
CA HIS A 50 0.61 -4.66 9.20
C HIS A 50 1.24 -4.15 10.50
N ARG A 51 2.37 -3.43 10.42
CA ARG A 51 2.99 -2.79 11.61
C ARG A 51 2.10 -1.68 12.18
N HIS A 52 1.52 -0.84 11.33
CA HIS A 52 0.60 0.21 11.77
C HIS A 52 -0.66 -0.39 12.40
N ARG A 53 -1.24 -1.44 11.80
CA ARG A 53 -2.37 -2.16 12.40
C ARG A 53 -2.03 -2.72 13.79
N ALA A 54 -0.84 -3.31 13.93
CA ALA A 54 -0.38 -3.83 15.22
C ALA A 54 -0.21 -2.73 16.27
N TYR A 55 0.35 -1.57 15.88
CA TYR A 55 0.47 -0.41 16.76
C TYR A 55 -0.89 0.12 17.20
N LEU A 56 -1.81 0.31 16.25
CA LEU A 56 -3.17 0.77 16.54
C LEU A 56 -3.89 -0.17 17.53
N THR A 57 -3.78 -1.47 17.33
CA THR A 57 -4.46 -2.44 18.20
C THR A 57 -3.80 -2.60 19.56
N ARG A 58 -2.46 -2.60 19.64
CA ARG A 58 -1.73 -2.87 20.88
C ARG A 58 -1.48 -1.64 21.73
N ASP A 59 -1.08 -0.53 21.10
CA ASP A 59 -0.68 0.69 21.81
C ASP A 59 -1.85 1.67 21.96
N MET A 60 -2.71 1.78 20.95
CA MET A 60 -3.87 2.68 20.98
C MET A 60 -5.16 2.01 21.49
N GLY A 61 -5.15 0.68 21.65
CA GLY A 61 -6.28 -0.07 22.18
C GLY A 61 -7.55 -0.03 21.32
N ILE A 62 -7.44 0.35 20.03
CA ILE A 62 -8.59 0.33 19.12
C ILE A 62 -8.84 -1.09 18.61
N SER A 63 -10.10 -1.40 18.31
CA SER A 63 -10.45 -2.72 17.79
C SER A 63 -9.81 -2.99 16.44
N GLU A 64 -9.62 -4.27 16.12
CA GLU A 64 -9.09 -4.70 14.83
C GLU A 64 -9.88 -4.13 13.64
N ALA A 65 -11.22 -4.14 13.73
CA ALA A 65 -12.09 -3.60 12.69
C ALA A 65 -11.92 -2.09 12.51
N GLN A 66 -11.77 -1.33 13.60
CA GLN A 66 -11.56 0.12 13.54
C GLN A 66 -10.16 0.49 13.04
N ALA A 67 -9.12 -0.21 13.49
CA ALA A 67 -7.77 -0.07 12.93
C ALA A 67 -7.79 -0.34 11.43
N ASP A 68 -8.60 -1.32 11.05
CA ASP A 68 -8.78 -1.69 9.68
C ASP A 68 -9.45 -0.57 8.86
N GLU A 69 -10.60 -0.05 9.28
CA GLU A 69 -11.25 1.08 8.62
C GLU A 69 -10.34 2.32 8.53
N LEU A 70 -9.64 2.66 9.61
CA LEU A 70 -8.74 3.81 9.65
C LEU A 70 -7.61 3.69 8.62
N LEU A 71 -7.00 2.52 8.50
CA LEU A 71 -5.93 2.30 7.53
C LEU A 71 -6.44 2.28 6.09
N GLU A 72 -7.69 1.90 5.84
CA GLU A 72 -8.30 2.06 4.52
C GLU A 72 -8.54 3.54 4.18
N LEU A 73 -9.03 4.33 5.14
CA LEU A 73 -9.22 5.77 4.96
C LEU A 73 -7.89 6.49 4.66
N ILE A 74 -6.79 6.10 5.32
CA ILE A 74 -5.46 6.68 5.06
C ILE A 74 -4.90 6.22 3.71
N ARG A 75 -5.23 4.99 3.28
CA ARG A 75 -4.78 4.44 2.00
C ARG A 75 -5.52 5.02 0.81
N GLN A 76 -6.78 5.42 0.97
CA GLN A 76 -7.48 6.18 -0.05
C GLN A 76 -6.64 7.41 -0.37
N PRO A 77 -6.05 7.49 -1.59
CA PRO A 77 -5.34 8.69 -1.96
C PRO A 77 -6.33 9.84 -1.90
N GLU A 78 -5.82 11.02 -1.58
CA GLU A 78 -6.41 12.34 -1.75
C GLU A 78 -6.96 12.50 -3.17
N THR A 79 -8.05 11.80 -3.50
CA THR A 79 -8.69 11.83 -4.81
C THR A 79 -9.30 13.21 -5.02
N GLU A 80 -9.44 14.00 -3.96
CA GLU A 80 -9.78 15.43 -3.99
C GLU A 80 -8.59 16.37 -4.24
N ALA A 81 -7.34 15.99 -3.98
CA ALA A 81 -6.20 16.91 -4.13
C ALA A 81 -5.73 17.06 -5.60
N ALA A 82 -6.04 16.10 -6.47
CA ALA A 82 -5.72 16.16 -7.89
C ALA A 82 -6.77 16.94 -8.71
N ASP A 83 -8.03 16.99 -8.25
CA ASP A 83 -9.12 17.71 -8.95
C ASP A 83 -9.07 19.23 -8.65
N ALA A 84 -8.59 19.63 -7.47
CA ALA A 84 -8.49 21.04 -7.07
C ALA A 84 -7.42 21.85 -7.83
N ALA A 85 -6.47 21.20 -8.52
CA ALA A 85 -5.38 21.87 -9.22
C ALA A 85 -5.73 22.30 -10.67
N GLU A 86 -6.83 21.81 -11.26
CA GLU A 86 -7.19 22.11 -12.66
C GLU A 86 -8.06 23.39 -12.82
N VAL A 87 -8.62 23.93 -11.73
CA VAL A 87 -9.65 25.01 -11.83
C VAL A 87 -9.08 26.44 -11.80
N VAL A 88 -7.78 26.65 -11.58
CA VAL A 88 -7.20 28.01 -11.48
C VAL A 88 -6.27 28.32 -12.65
N THR A 89 -6.84 28.65 -13.81
CA THR A 89 -6.17 29.50 -14.81
C THR A 89 -7.07 30.69 -15.12
N PRO A 90 -6.76 31.92 -14.66
CA PRO A 90 -7.47 33.12 -15.12
C PRO A 90 -7.03 33.49 -16.55
N ALA A 91 -7.99 34.04 -17.30
CA ALA A 91 -7.94 34.44 -18.70
C ALA A 91 -6.96 35.60 -19.02
#